data_AF-A0AAD3XHG1-F1
#
_entry.id   AF-A0AAD3XHG1-F1
#
_cell.length_a   1.000
_cell.length_b   1.000
_cell.length_c   1.000
_cell.angle_alpha   90.00
_cell.angle_beta   90.00
_cell.angle_gamma   90.00
#
_symmetry.space_group_name_H-M   'P 1'
#
loop_
_entity.id
_entity.type
_entity.pdbx_description
1 polymer ?
#
loop_
_entity_poly.entity_id
_entity_poly.type
_entity_poly.pdbx_seq_one_letter_code
_entity_poly.pdbx_strand_id
1 'polypeptide(L)'
;MNILIDQATAEVVHIDLVVVFGQGLMLKTLEQDSAPFRLTRDVVDGMGVTGVEGVFRRCCEETLTVMRTNKEALLTIVEVFIYDPLYKWALSPLKALER
;
A
#
# COMPACT_ATOMS: atom_id res chain seq x y z
N MET A 1 -12.68 -3.24 -5.87
CA MET A 1 -11.93 -4.07 -4.91
C MET A 1 -10.59 -4.38 -5.57
N ASN A 2 -9.48 -3.95 -4.97
CA ASN A 2 -8.16 -3.91 -5.64
C ASN A 2 -7.18 -4.96 -5.08
N ILE A 3 -7.72 -6.02 -4.48
CA ILE A 3 -6.98 -7.15 -3.92
C ILE A 3 -7.52 -8.41 -4.59
N LEU A 4 -6.63 -9.17 -5.23
CA LEU A 4 -6.88 -10.46 -5.84
C LEU A 4 -6.24 -11.55 -4.96
N ILE A 5 -6.90 -12.70 -4.83
CA ILE A 5 -6.36 -13.88 -4.15
C ILE A 5 -6.22 -14.98 -5.21
N ASP A 6 -5.01 -15.49 -5.41
CA ASP A 6 -4.80 -16.66 -6.26
C ASP A 6 -5.34 -17.92 -5.58
N GLN A 7 -6.15 -18.70 -6.29
CA GLN A 7 -6.80 -19.88 -5.72
C GLN A 7 -5.86 -21.08 -5.62
N ALA A 8 -4.80 -21.13 -6.42
CA ALA A 8 -3.85 -22.24 -6.40
C ALA A 8 -2.81 -22.08 -5.27
N THR A 9 -2.27 -20.88 -5.09
CA THR A 9 -1.20 -20.59 -4.13
C THR A 9 -1.67 -19.87 -2.86
N ALA A 10 -2.88 -19.31 -2.86
CA ALA A 10 -3.38 -18.39 -1.84
C ALA A 10 -2.60 -17.07 -1.72
N GLU A 11 -1.77 -16.73 -2.72
CA GLU A 11 -1.06 -15.46 -2.75
C GLU A 11 -2.01 -14.28 -2.96
N VAL A 12 -1.68 -13.16 -2.32
CA VAL A 12 -2.47 -11.92 -2.39
C VAL A 12 -1.77 -10.93 -3.30
N VAL A 13 -2.48 -10.43 -4.32
CA VAL A 13 -1.95 -9.52 -5.33
C VAL A 13 -2.74 -8.22 -5.33
N HIS A 14 -2.05 -7.09 -5.21
CA HIS A 14 -2.61 -5.76 -5.44
C HIS A 14 -2.66 -5.47 -6.95
N ILE A 15 -3.86 -5.34 -7.52
CA ILE A 15 -4.06 -5.23 -8.98
C ILE A 15 -4.21 -3.78 -9.48
N ASP A 16 -4.20 -2.80 -8.58
CA ASP A 16 -4.32 -1.38 -8.90
C ASP A 16 -3.48 -0.56 -7.91
N LEU A 17 -2.50 0.16 -8.44
CA LEU A 17 -1.54 1.00 -7.71
C LEU A 17 -1.60 2.46 -8.18
N VAL A 18 -2.78 2.93 -8.64
CA VAL A 18 -2.91 4.28 -9.23
C VAL A 18 -2.82 5.41 -8.19
N VAL A 19 -3.15 5.14 -6.92
CA VAL A 19 -3.06 6.11 -5.81
C VAL A 19 -1.84 5.79 -4.96
N VAL A 20 -0.80 6.62 -5.07
CA VAL A 20 0.48 6.42 -4.38
C VAL A 20 1.00 7.74 -3.78
N PHE A 21 2.10 7.66 -3.02
CA PHE A 21 2.80 8.83 -2.47
C PHE A 21 1.91 9.83 -1.71
N GLY A 22 0.95 9.32 -0.93
CA GLY A 22 0.08 10.15 -0.09
C GLY A 22 -1.08 10.84 -0.81
N GLN A 23 -1.27 10.59 -2.12
CA GLN A 23 -2.41 11.12 -2.88
C GLN A 23 -3.77 10.77 -2.26
N GLY A 24 -3.91 9.59 -1.66
CA GLY A 24 -5.15 9.16 -1.00
C GLY A 24 -5.59 10.05 0.16
N LEU A 25 -4.67 10.81 0.78
CA LEU A 25 -4.98 11.76 1.85
C LEU A 25 -5.70 13.02 1.35
N MET A 26 -5.70 13.26 0.03
CA MET A 26 -6.30 14.44 -0.61
C MET A 26 -7.75 14.19 -1.10
N LEU A 27 -8.27 12.97 -0.95
CA LEU A 27 -9.63 12.60 -1.37
C LEU A 27 -10.66 13.04 -0.31
N LYS A 28 -11.80 13.58 -0.77
CA LYS A 28 -12.87 14.14 0.09
C LYS A 28 -13.53 13.10 0.98
N THR A 29 -13.77 11.92 0.43
CA THR A 29 -14.09 10.75 1.23
C THR A 29 -12.76 10.31 1.82
N LEU A 30 -12.54 10.63 3.10
CA LEU A 30 -11.59 9.91 3.93
C LEU A 30 -12.04 8.45 3.89
N GLU A 31 -11.62 7.65 2.91
CA GLU A 31 -12.09 6.27 2.74
C GLU A 31 -11.52 5.38 3.86
N GLN A 32 -12.02 5.58 5.08
CA GLN A 32 -11.85 4.82 6.32
C GLN A 32 -10.49 4.92 7.06
N ASP A 33 -10.34 6.02 7.84
CA ASP A 33 -9.65 6.19 9.13
C ASP A 33 -8.18 5.75 9.30
N SER A 34 -7.22 6.68 9.10
CA SER A 34 -5.82 6.69 9.62
C SER A 34 -4.91 5.49 9.28
N ALA A 35 -5.46 4.40 8.74
CA ALA A 35 -4.76 3.14 8.60
C ALA A 35 -3.83 3.20 7.36
N PRO A 36 -2.51 3.00 7.53
CA PRO A 36 -1.55 3.09 6.43
C PRO A 36 -1.70 1.98 5.37
N PHE A 37 -2.49 0.93 5.66
CA PHE A 37 -2.78 -0.19 4.76
C PHE A 37 -4.08 -0.91 5.18
N ARG A 38 -4.64 -1.72 4.28
CA ARG A 38 -5.91 -2.44 4.52
C ARG A 38 -5.68 -3.69 5.37
N LEU A 39 -6.11 -3.64 6.64
CA LEU A 39 -6.08 -4.76 7.58
C LEU A 39 -7.46 -4.94 8.24
N THR A 40 -8.43 -5.41 7.46
CA THR A 40 -9.80 -5.62 7.95
C THR A 40 -9.91 -6.86 8.82
N ARG A 41 -11.05 -7.03 9.51
CA ARG A 41 -11.34 -8.23 10.30
C ARG A 41 -11.23 -9.51 9.46
N ASP A 42 -11.74 -9.49 8.23
CA ASP A 42 -11.68 -10.65 7.31
C ASP A 42 -10.24 -11.02 6.93
N VAL A 43 -9.37 -10.01 6.74
CA VAL A 43 -7.94 -10.24 6.44
C VAL A 43 -7.23 -10.82 7.66
N VAL A 44 -7.53 -10.33 8.87
CA VAL A 44 -6.94 -10.83 10.12
C VAL A 44 -7.44 -12.24 10.44
N ASP A 45 -8.71 -12.53 10.20
CA ASP A 45 -9.30 -13.86 10.40
C ASP A 45 -8.60 -14.92 9.51
N GLY A 46 -8.25 -14.54 8.28
CA GLY A 46 -7.46 -15.38 7.37
C GLY A 46 -6.05 -15.74 7.86
N MET A 47 -5.52 -15.06 8.88
CA MET A 47 -4.21 -15.37 9.50
C MET A 47 -4.28 -16.48 10.55
N GLY A 48 -5.48 -16.99 10.83
CA GLY A 48 -5.72 -18.06 11.81
C GLY A 48 -5.67 -17.58 13.26
N VAL A 49 -5.53 -18.53 14.19
CA VAL A 49 -5.69 -18.31 15.64
C VAL A 49 -4.73 -17.27 16.22
N THR A 50 -3.55 -17.09 15.63
CA THR A 50 -2.56 -16.12 16.11
C THR A 50 -2.85 -14.69 15.65
N GLY A 51 -3.76 -14.50 14.69
CA GLY A 51 -4.03 -13.21 14.07
C GLY A 51 -2.74 -12.51 13.64
N VAL A 52 -2.64 -11.23 13.99
CA VAL A 52 -1.51 -10.36 13.62
C VAL A 52 -0.22 -10.64 14.42
N GLU A 53 -0.32 -11.19 15.64
CA GLU A 53 0.82 -11.33 16.57
C GLU A 53 1.78 -12.48 16.21
N GLY A 54 1.38 -13.34 15.29
CA GLY A 54 2.16 -14.51 14.86
C GLY A 54 3.11 -14.20 13.72
N VAL A 55 2.95 -14.97 12.63
CA VAL A 55 3.80 -14.89 11.44
C VAL A 55 3.75 -13.49 10.82
N PHE A 56 2.57 -12.86 10.79
CA PHE A 56 2.37 -11.55 10.18
C PHE A 56 3.32 -10.48 10.77
N ARG A 57 3.27 -10.23 12.08
CA ARG A 57 4.13 -9.23 12.74
C ARG A 57 5.61 -9.48 12.47
N ARG A 58 6.09 -10.72 12.65
CA ARG A 58 7.51 -11.06 12.44
C ARG A 58 7.96 -10.80 11.00
N CYS A 59 7.17 -11.25 10.03
CA CYS A 59 7.48 -11.02 8.62
C CYS A 59 7.49 -9.51 8.29
N CYS A 60 6.58 -8.72 8.84
CA CYS A 60 6.56 -7.27 8.67
C CYS A 60 7.80 -6.59 9.27
N GLU A 61 8.22 -6.98 10.47
CA GLU A 61 9.40 -6.43 11.17
C GLU A 61 10.69 -6.71 10.40
N GLU A 62 10.89 -7.96 9.95
CA GLU A 62 12.05 -8.35 9.14
C GLU A 62 12.06 -7.64 7.78
N THR A 63 10.93 -7.61 7.09
CA THR A 63 10.80 -6.91 5.79
C THR A 63 11.12 -5.43 5.94
N LEU A 64 10.58 -4.76 6.97
CA LEU A 64 10.83 -3.35 7.22
C LEU A 64 12.30 -3.08 7.58
N THR A 65 12.96 -4.01 8.28
CA THR A 65 14.39 -3.94 8.60
C THR A 65 15.24 -4.00 7.34
N VAL A 66 14.93 -4.93 6.42
CA VAL A 66 15.61 -5.04 5.12
C VAL A 66 15.39 -3.78 4.28
N MET A 67 14.15 -3.28 4.20
CA MET A 67 13.84 -2.06 3.45
C MET A 67 14.59 -0.84 3.99
N ARG A 68 14.64 -0.67 5.32
CA ARG A 68 15.37 0.45 5.96
C ARG A 68 16.88 0.36 5.76
N THR A 69 17.44 -0.85 5.82
CA THR A 69 18.87 -1.09 5.55
C THR A 69 19.24 -0.72 4.11
N ASN A 70 18.32 -0.96 3.16
CA ASN A 70 18.52 -0.70 1.73
C ASN A 70 17.85 0.61 1.24
N LYS A 71 17.60 1.57 2.15
CA LYS A 71 16.84 2.79 1.86
C LYS A 71 17.38 3.60 0.68
N GLU A 72 18.70 3.65 0.50
CA GLU A 72 19.33 4.46 -0.56
C GLU A 72 18.94 3.94 -1.94
N ALA A 73 19.00 2.62 -2.14
CA ALA A 73 18.57 2.00 -3.39
C ALA A 73 17.07 2.25 -3.67
N LEU A 74 16.23 2.17 -2.62
CA LEU A 74 14.80 2.47 -2.75
C LEU A 74 14.55 3.94 -3.10
N LEU A 75 15.27 4.87 -2.48
CA LEU A 75 15.16 6.30 -2.77
C LEU A 75 15.57 6.60 -4.21
N THR A 76 16.67 6.01 -4.70
CA THR A 76 17.09 6.16 -6.11
C THR A 76 16.01 5.73 -7.09
N ILE A 77 15.28 4.63 -6.80
CA ILE A 77 14.17 4.19 -7.65
C ILE A 77 13.01 5.18 -7.58
N VAL A 78 12.66 5.65 -6.38
CA VAL A 78 11.53 6.58 -6.18
C VAL A 78 11.81 7.96 -6.80
N GLU A 79 13.06 8.42 -6.78
CA GLU A 79 13.48 9.70 -7.37
C GLU A 79 13.15 9.80 -8.86
N VAL A 80 13.23 8.69 -9.62
CA VAL A 80 12.87 8.67 -11.04
C VAL A 80 11.46 9.20 -11.27
N PHE A 81 10.52 8.90 -10.37
CA PHE A 81 9.14 9.37 -10.48
C PHE A 81 9.02 10.89 -10.28
N ILE A 82 9.86 11.50 -9.44
CA ILE A 82 9.87 12.96 -9.25
C ILE A 82 10.34 13.67 -10.52
N TYR A 83 11.30 13.06 -11.22
CA TYR A 83 11.91 13.63 -12.42
C TYR A 83 11.18 13.28 -13.72
N ASP A 84 10.15 12.44 -13.69
CA ASP A 84 9.34 12.12 -14.87
C ASP A 84 8.49 13.34 -15.28
N PRO A 85 8.81 14.01 -16.42
CA PRO A 85 8.09 15.21 -16.85
C PRO A 85 6.68 14.90 -17.37
N LEU A 86 6.36 13.64 -17.66
CA LEU A 86 5.09 13.22 -18.24
C LEU A 86 4.04 12.85 -17.19
N TYR A 87 4.45 12.58 -15.94
CA TYR A 87 3.55 12.11 -14.90
C TYR A 87 3.44 13.10 -13.73
N LYS A 88 2.25 13.69 -13.56
CA LYS A 88 1.94 14.54 -12.40
C LYS A 88 1.42 13.69 -11.26
N TRP A 89 2.27 13.40 -10.28
CA TRP A 89 1.91 12.69 -9.04
C TRP A 89 1.07 13.52 -8.05
N ALA A 90 0.73 14.76 -8.39
CA ALA A 90 -0.25 15.54 -7.66
C ALA A 90 -1.65 15.32 -8.26
N LEU A 91 -2.59 14.84 -7.45
CA LEU A 91 -4.01 14.85 -7.83
C LEU A 91 -4.41 16.30 -8.16
N SER A 92 -4.84 16.55 -9.39
CA SER A 92 -5.41 17.85 -9.75
C SER A 92 -6.71 18.04 -8.94
N PRO A 93 -6.98 19.24 -8.38
CA PRO A 93 -8.16 19.50 -7.58
C PRO A 93 -9.49 19.13 -8.27
N LEU A 94 -9.54 19.21 -9.61
CA LEU A 94 -10.69 18.80 -10.42
C LEU A 94 -10.96 17.29 -10.35
N LYS A 95 -9.93 16.45 -10.52
CA LYS A 95 -10.05 14.98 -10.40
C LYS A 95 -10.39 14.50 -8.99
N ALA A 96 -9.99 15.26 -7.96
CA ALA A 96 -10.35 14.97 -6.57
C ALA A 96 -11.79 15.39 -6.22
N LEU A 97 -12.45 16.16 -7.07
CA LEU A 97 -13.84 16.60 -6.92
C LEU A 97 -14.82 15.73 -7.71
N GLU A 98 -14.35 15.06 -8.76
CA GLU A 98 -15.13 14.18 -9.65
C GLU A 98 -15.25 12.73 -9.15
N ARG A 99 -14.57 12.36 -8.06
CA ARG A 99 -14.66 11.06 -7.38
C ARG A 99 -15.06 11.24 -5.92
#